data_AF-A0A1V6IV71-F1
#
_entry.id   AF-A0A1V6IV71-F1
#
_cell.length_a   1.000
_cell.length_b   1.000
_cell.length_c   1.000
_cell.angle_alpha   90.00
_cell.angle_beta   90.00
_cell.angle_gamma   90.00
#
_symmetry.space_group_name_H-M   'P 1'
#
loop_
_entity.id
_entity.type
_entity.pdbx_description
1 polymer ?
#
loop_
_entity_poly.entity_id
_entity_poly.type
_entity_poly.pdbx_seq_one_letter_code
_entity_poly.pdbx_strand_id
1 'polypeptide(L)' 'MTLLVDEKGKIAKLYDADHWLLPLSKRVYVIVDKKMNIIYRNDMGFALLPDQTQTLMGEIDRHIR' A
#
# COMPACT_ATOMS: atom_id res chain seq x y z
N MET A 1 10.47 -4.02 11.01
CA MET A 1 9.53 -3.01 10.47
C MET A 1 10.27 -1.69 10.40
N THR A 2 10.33 -1.07 9.21
CA THR A 2 10.95 0.25 9.02
C THR A 2 9.84 1.25 8.76
N LEU A 3 9.83 2.35 9.50
CA LEU A 3 8.91 3.46 9.27
C LEU A 3 9.63 4.51 8.44
N LEU A 4 8.99 4.95 7.36
CA LEU A 4 9.49 5.96 6.44
C LEU A 4 8.50 7.13 6.44
N VAL A 5 9.01 8.36 6.38
CA VAL A 5 8.21 9.58 6.38
C VAL A 5 8.26 10.23 5.00
N ASP A 6 7.10 10.53 4.44
CA ASP A 6 6.95 11.28 3.18
C ASP A 6 6.54 12.73 3.48
N GLU A 7 7.48 13.54 3.94
CA GLU A 7 7.22 14.93 4.37
C GLU A 7 6.62 15.81 3.26
N LYS A 8 6.89 15.47 1.99
CA LYS A 8 6.47 16.26 0.83
C LYS A 8 5.25 15.68 0.12
N GLY A 9 4.67 14.58 0.62
CA GLY A 9 3.52 13.89 0.01
C GLY A 9 3.80 13.34 -1.40
N LYS A 10 5.07 13.24 -1.81
CA LYS A 10 5.44 12.84 -3.18
C LYS A 10 5.22 11.36 -3.41
N ILE A 11 5.49 10.55 -2.39
CA ILE A 11 5.32 9.10 -2.44
C ILE A 11 3.84 8.76 -2.36
N ALA A 12 3.08 9.40 -1.46
CA ALA A 12 1.64 9.20 -1.38
C ALA A 12 0.97 9.47 -2.75
N LYS A 13 1.33 10.57 -3.41
CA LYS A 13 0.83 10.90 -4.75
C LYS A 13 1.30 9.94 -5.84
N LEU A 14 2.56 9.50 -5.80
CA LEU A 14 3.11 8.54 -6.77
C LEU A 14 2.33 7.21 -6.77
N TYR A 15 1.87 6.77 -5.59
CA TYR A 15 1.11 5.54 -5.42
C TYR A 15 -0.42 5.74 -5.40
N ASP A 16 -0.90 6.94 -5.77
CA ASP A 16 -2.32 7.32 -5.75
C ASP A 16 -2.98 7.04 -4.38
N ALA A 17 -2.22 7.28 -3.32
CA ALA A 17 -2.61 7.13 -1.93
C ALA A 17 -2.89 8.49 -1.26
N ASP A 18 -2.84 9.60 -1.99
CA ASP A 18 -3.26 10.90 -1.49
C ASP A 18 -4.79 11.02 -1.43
N HIS A 19 -5.26 11.85 -0.49
CA HIS A 19 -6.68 12.18 -0.39
C HIS A 19 -6.93 13.51 -1.07
N TRP A 20 -7.96 13.58 -1.93
CA TRP A 20 -8.27 14.78 -2.72
C TRP A 20 -8.59 16.02 -1.87
N LEU A 21 -9.16 15.80 -0.68
CA LEU A 21 -9.65 16.85 0.23
C LEU A 21 -8.92 16.94 1.57
N LEU A 22 -8.36 15.82 2.06
CA LEU A 22 -7.80 15.76 3.41
C LEU A 22 -6.27 15.81 3.33
N PRO A 23 -5.58 16.50 4.26
CA PRO A 23 -4.12 16.54 4.30
C PRO A 23 -3.54 15.25 4.92
N LEU A 24 -4.08 14.10 4.50
CA LEU A 24 -3.79 12.77 5.03
C LEU A 24 -3.74 11.77 3.87
N SER A 25 -2.88 10.76 3.96
CA SER A 25 -2.88 9.67 2.99
C SER A 25 -3.98 8.65 3.29
N LYS A 26 -4.58 8.08 2.24
CA LYS A 26 -5.44 6.89 2.33
C LYS A 26 -4.63 5.69 2.82
N ARG A 27 -5.33 4.73 3.42
CA ARG A 27 -4.72 3.44 3.80
C ARG A 27 -4.69 2.51 2.60
N VAL A 28 -3.53 2.43 1.96
CA VAL A 28 -3.30 1.56 0.79
C VAL A 28 -2.22 0.54 1.11
N TYR A 29 -2.48 -0.72 0.77
CA TYR A 29 -1.49 -1.79 0.80
C TYR A 29 -1.03 -2.11 -0.61
N VAL A 30 0.28 -2.14 -0.82
CA VAL A 30 0.90 -2.40 -2.12
C VAL A 30 1.97 -3.47 -1.95
N ILE A 31 1.99 -4.47 -2.83
CA ILE A 31 3.10 -5.42 -2.95
C ILE A 31 3.78 -5.13 -4.28
N VAL A 32 5.11 -5.00 -4.21
CA VAL A 32 5.94 -4.64 -5.36
C VAL A 32 6.96 -5.75 -5.60
N ASP A 33 7.16 -6.14 -6.86
CA ASP A 33 8.16 -7.14 -7.23
C ASP A 33 9.58 -6.54 -7.34
N LYS A 34 10.57 -7.40 -7.60
CA LYS A 34 11.98 -6.99 -7.78
C LYS A 34 12.24 -6.07 -8.98
N LYS A 35 11.30 -5.95 -9.91
CA LYS A 35 11.36 -5.09 -11.10
C LYS A 35 10.56 -3.80 -10.90
N MET A 36 10.11 -3.52 -9.67
CA MET A 36 9.28 -2.36 -9.32
C MET A 36 7.86 -2.38 -9.91
N ASN A 37 7.34 -3.56 -10.28
CA ASN A 37 5.95 -3.70 -10.69
C ASN A 37 5.06 -3.85 -9.46
N ILE A 38 3.93 -3.14 -9.44
CA ILE A 38 2.87 -3.38 -8.45
C ILE A 38 2.16 -4.67 -8.83
N ILE A 39 2.31 -5.71 -8.00
CA ILE A 39 1.67 -7.03 -8.20
C ILE A 39 0.41 -7.19 -7.35
N TYR A 40 0.21 -6.35 -6.35
CA TYR A 40 -1.03 -6.30 -5.58
C TYR A 40 -1.28 -4.87 -5.09
N ARG A 41 -2.54 -4.43 -5.12
CA ARG A 41 -2.99 -3.15 -4.56
C ARG A 41 -4.34 -3.32 -3.90
N ASN A 42 -4.47 -2.82 -2.67
CA ASN A 42 -5.74 -2.75 -1.95
C ASN A 42 -5.88 -1.38 -1.29
N ASP A 43 -6.85 -0.59 -1.76
CA ASP A 43 -7.23 0.70 -1.18
C ASP A 43 -8.38 0.48 -0.19
N MET A 44 -8.08 0.61 1.10
CA MET A 44 -9.07 0.40 2.15
C MET A 44 -9.94 1.64 2.40
N GLY A 45 -9.63 2.80 1.79
CA GLY A 45 -10.25 4.06 2.14
C GLY A 45 -10.17 4.34 3.65
N PHE A 46 -11.33 4.36 4.31
CA PHE A 46 -11.46 4.56 5.77
C PHE A 46 -11.48 3.24 6.58
N ALA A 47 -11.45 2.08 5.93
CA ALA A 47 -11.50 0.78 6.58
C ALA A 47 -10.10 0.26 7.00
N LEU A 48 -10.09 -0.91 7.64
CA LEU A 48 -8.90 -1.66 8.01
C LEU A 48 -8.88 -2.99 7.25
N LEU A 49 -7.71 -3.42 6.80
CA LEU A 49 -7.56 -4.74 6.20
C LEU A 49 -7.64 -5.79 7.32
N PRO A 50 -8.62 -6.72 7.28
CA PRO A 50 -8.68 -7.81 8.24
C PRO A 50 -7.43 -8.69 8.14
N ASP A 51 -6.91 -9.10 9.30
CA ASP A 51 -5.75 -9.99 9.42
C ASP A 51 -4.61 -9.62 8.45
N GLN A 52 -4.28 -8.32 8.43
CA GLN A 52 -3.42 -7.69 7.43
C GLN A 52 -2.19 -8.52 7.06
N THR A 53 -1.44 -9.01 8.04
CA THR A 53 -0.22 -9.81 7.80
C THR A 53 -0.54 -11.09 7.04
N GLN A 54 -1.55 -11.85 7.47
CA GLN A 54 -1.93 -13.11 6.82
C GLN A 54 -2.42 -12.87 5.40
N THR A 55 -3.28 -11.85 5.22
CA THR A 55 -3.77 -11.46 3.90
C THR A 55 -2.63 -11.11 2.95
N LEU A 56 -1.71 -10.25 3.37
CA LEU A 56 -0.58 -9.84 2.52
C LEU A 56 0.39 -10.99 2.22
N MET A 57 0.67 -11.86 3.18
CA MET A 57 1.49 -13.05 2.95
C MET A 57 0.83 -14.00 1.93
N GLY A 58 -0.49 -14.20 2.01
CA GLY A 58 -1.23 -14.99 1.04
C GLY A 58 -1.18 -14.42 -0.38
N GLU A 59 -1.24 -13.09 -0.52
CA GLU A 59 -1.08 -12.43 -1.83
C GLU A 59 0.35 -12.54 -2.37
N ILE A 60 1.38 -12.48 -1.51
CA ILE A 60 2.76 -12.75 -1.89
C ILE A 60 2.89 -14.19 -2.42
N ASP A 61 2.39 -15.17 -1.67
CA ASP A 61 2.48 -16.59 -2.04
C ASP A 61 1.81 -16.91 -3.38
N ARG A 62 0.71 -16.22 -3.71
CA ARG A 62 0.01 -16.35 -5.01
C ARG A 62 0.84 -15.88 -6.20
N HIS A 63 1.74 -14.91 -6.01
CA HIS A 63 2.54 -14.33 -7.09
C HIS A 63 3.93 -14.96 -7.22
N ILE A 64 4.34 -15.81 -6.28
CA ILE A 64 5.61 -16.55 -6.31
C ILE A 64 5.45 -17.92 -7.01
N ARG A 65 4.22 -18.47 -7.08
CA ARG A 65 3.92 -19.73 -7.77
C ARG A 65 3.70 -19.51 -9.27
#